data_AF-A0A352GGG4-F1
#
_entry.id   AF-A0A352GGG4-F1
#
_cell.length_a   1.000
_cell.length_b   1.000
_cell.length_c   1.000
_cell.angle_alpha   90.00
_cell.angle_beta   90.00
_cell.angle_gamma   90.00
#
_symmetry.space_group_name_H-M   'P 1'
#
loop_
_entity.id
_entity.type
_entity.pdbx_description
1 polymer ?
#
loop_
_entity_poly.entity_id
_entity_poly.type
_entity_poly.pdbx_seq_one_letter_code
_entity_poly.pdbx_strand_id
1 'polypeptide(L)' 'SLFRDTGTGDAASKRGLFGDDRAHGRVAVVDIGSSSVRLVVYDTPARLPVPIFNEKSDCGLVRGLAKTGKLNKKG' A
#
# COMPACT_ATOMS: atom_id res chain seq x y z
N SER A 1 39.24 -32.15 -1.07
CA SER A 1 39.46 -30.72 -1.28
C SER A 1 38.26 -29.98 -0.72
N LEU A 2 38.52 -29.08 0.21
CA LEU A 2 37.56 -28.11 0.72
C LEU A 2 37.28 -27.09 -0.39
N PHE A 3 36.02 -26.93 -0.77
CA PHE A 3 35.41 -25.62 -1.04
C PHE A 3 33.91 -25.75 -0.78
N ARG A 4 33.52 -25.32 0.42
CA ARG A 4 32.17 -24.87 0.71
C ARG A 4 31.91 -23.68 -0.22
N ASP A 5 30.93 -23.80 -1.11
CA ASP A 5 30.27 -22.62 -1.62
C ASP A 5 28.95 -22.48 -0.86
N THR A 6 29.04 -21.78 0.26
CA THR A 6 27.89 -21.14 0.90
C THR A 6 27.45 -20.01 -0.03
N GLY A 7 26.78 -20.38 -1.11
CA GLY A 7 25.96 -19.48 -1.90
C GLY A 7 24.72 -19.11 -1.09
N THR A 8 24.91 -18.32 -0.03
CA THR A 8 23.89 -17.46 0.54
C THR A 8 23.51 -16.49 -0.57
N GLY A 9 22.63 -16.97 -1.46
CA GLY A 9 21.96 -16.17 -2.46
C GLY A 9 21.20 -15.10 -1.70
N ASP A 10 21.78 -13.91 -1.73
CA ASP A 10 21.34 -12.64 -1.19
C ASP A 10 19.91 -12.71 -0.61
N ALA A 11 19.84 -12.88 0.71
CA ALA A 11 18.61 -12.80 1.48
C ALA A 11 18.12 -11.34 1.53
N ALA A 12 18.05 -10.69 0.38
CA ALA A 12 17.34 -9.46 0.14
C ALA A 12 15.83 -9.79 0.21
N SER A 13 15.36 -9.96 1.45
CA SER A 13 13.99 -9.76 1.92
C SER A 13 12.91 -9.96 0.84
N LYS A 14 12.60 -11.21 0.49
CA LYS A 14 11.30 -11.55 -0.14
C LYS A 14 10.17 -11.47 0.89
N ARG A 15 10.06 -10.34 1.59
CA ARG A 15 8.77 -9.86 2.08
C ARG A 15 8.09 -9.28 0.84
N GLY A 16 7.31 -10.11 0.15
CA GLY A 16 6.45 -9.62 -0.92
C GLY A 16 5.59 -8.47 -0.40
N LEU A 17 5.11 -7.60 -1.30
CA LEU A 17 4.21 -6.50 -0.92
C LEU A 17 2.99 -6.99 -0.12
N PHE A 18 2.61 -8.26 -0.25
CA PHE A 18 1.71 -8.99 0.65
C PHE A 18 2.34 -10.33 1.07
N GLY A 19 3.41 -10.25 1.88
CA GLY A 19 3.98 -11.37 2.61
C GLY A 19 3.61 -11.29 4.09
N ASP A 20 2.53 -11.95 4.47
CA ASP A 20 2.28 -12.33 5.85
C ASP A 20 1.66 -13.73 5.85
N ASP A 21 2.36 -14.71 6.43
CA ASP A 21 1.96 -16.14 6.51
C ASP A 21 0.75 -16.36 7.46
N ARG A 22 -0.02 -15.31 7.75
CA ARG A 22 -1.28 -15.46 8.46
C ARG A 22 -2.31 -16.00 7.48
N ALA A 23 -2.74 -17.23 7.74
CA ALA A 23 -3.66 -18.02 6.91
C ALA A 23 -4.89 -17.26 6.39
N HIS A 24 -5.32 -16.18 7.05
CA HIS A 24 -6.25 -15.17 6.50
C HIS A 24 -5.86 -13.77 7.04
N GLY A 25 -5.67 -12.80 6.16
CA GLY A 25 -5.31 -11.41 6.49
C GLY A 25 -6.11 -10.41 5.65
N ARG A 26 -6.08 -9.13 6.03
CA ARG A 26 -6.68 -8.04 5.26
C ARG A 26 -5.60 -7.06 4.85
N VAL A 27 -5.66 -6.62 3.60
CA VAL A 27 -4.74 -5.68 2.99
C VAL A 27 -5.50 -4.45 2.56
N ALA A 28 -5.00 -3.28 2.93
CA ALA A 28 -5.55 -1.99 2.53
C ALA A 28 -4.59 -1.27 1.58
N VAL A 29 -5.13 -0.75 0.48
CA VAL A 29 -4.45 0.20 -0.41
C VAL A 29 -5.09 1.57 -0.21
N VAL A 30 -4.25 2.56 0.05
CA VAL A 30 -4.67 3.96 0.19
C VAL A 30 -4.03 4.77 -0.93
N ASP A 31 -4.87 5.43 -1.75
CA ASP A 31 -4.41 6.44 -2.71
C ASP A 31 -4.76 7.85 -2.22
N ILE A 32 -3.81 8.77 -2.35
CA ILE A 32 -3.94 10.17 -1.93
C ILE A 32 -3.79 11.03 -3.17
N GLY A 33 -4.92 11.52 -3.68
CA GLY A 33 -4.99 12.46 -4.79
C GLY A 33 -5.08 13.92 -4.30
N SER A 34 -4.99 14.86 -5.25
CA SER A 34 -5.10 16.30 -4.97
C SER A 34 -6.47 16.71 -4.43
N SER A 35 -7.53 16.00 -4.82
CA SER A 35 -8.91 16.29 -4.42
C SER A 35 -9.52 15.21 -3.54
N SER A 36 -9.06 13.96 -3.63
CA SER A 36 -9.71 12.83 -2.98
C SER A 36 -8.71 11.86 -2.40
N VAL A 37 -9.15 11.15 -1.37
CA VAL A 37 -8.47 9.98 -0.82
C VAL A 37 -9.37 8.77 -1.04
N ARG A 38 -8.79 7.64 -1.43
CA ARG A 38 -9.54 6.40 -1.56
C ARG A 38 -8.86 5.27 -0.80
N LEU A 39 -9.68 4.46 -0.15
CA LEU A 39 -9.30 3.27 0.59
C LEU A 39 -9.96 2.06 -0.07
N VAL A 40 -9.14 1.09 -0.47
CA VAL A 40 -9.61 -0.20 -0.99
C VAL A 40 -9.03 -1.32 -0.13
N VAL A 41 -9.89 -2.20 0.39
CA VAL A 41 -9.48 -3.35 1.22
C VAL A 41 -9.75 -4.66 0.50
N TYR A 42 -8.80 -5.57 0.58
CA TYR A 42 -8.85 -6.92 0.01
C TYR A 42 -8.58 -7.97 1.09
N ASP A 43 -9.19 -9.14 0.97
CA ASP A 43 -8.80 -10.32 1.74
C ASP A 43 -7.57 -11.00 1.11
N THR A 44 -6.69 -11.51 1.97
CA THR A 44 -5.48 -12.25 1.59
C THR A 44 -5.33 -13.57 2.33
N PRO A 45 -4.61 -14.55 1.76
CA PRO A 45 -4.13 -14.58 0.38
C PRO A 45 -5.27 -14.92 -0.60
N ALA A 46 -5.43 -14.14 -1.67
CA ALA A 46 -6.39 -14.41 -2.74
C ALA A 46 -5.67 -14.41 -4.09
N ARG A 47 -5.89 -15.45 -4.90
CA ARG A 47 -5.34 -15.52 -6.27
C ARG A 47 -5.94 -14.45 -7.18
N LEU A 48 -7.19 -14.08 -6.93
CA LEU A 48 -7.92 -13.01 -7.59
C LEU A 48 -8.60 -12.16 -6.51
N PRO A 49 -7.90 -11.13 -5.97
CA PRO A 49 -8.44 -10.32 -4.87
C PRO A 49 -9.65 -9.49 -5.33
N VAL A 50 -10.78 -9.67 -4.66
CA VAL A 50 -11.97 -8.83 -4.84
C VAL A 50 -11.99 -7.79 -3.72
N PRO A 51 -12.25 -6.49 -4.01
CA PRO A 51 -12.42 -5.50 -2.97
C PRO A 51 -13.59 -5.86 -2.05
N ILE A 52 -13.31 -5.97 -0.74
CA ILE A 52 -14.35 -6.11 0.30
C ILE A 52 -14.81 -4.75 0.83
N PHE A 53 -14.02 -3.70 0.57
CA PHE A 53 -14.34 -2.32 0.90
C PHE A 53 -13.72 -1.39 -0.13
N ASN A 54 -14.46 -0.37 -0.57
CA ASN A 54 -14.00 0.64 -1.52
C ASN A 54 -14.70 1.97 -1.19
N GLU A 55 -14.01 2.84 -0.47
CA GLU A 55 -14.52 4.15 -0.10
C GLU A 55 -13.67 5.24 -0.75
N LYS A 56 -14.35 6.29 -1.22
CA LYS A 56 -13.73 7.53 -1.69
C LYS A 56 -14.25 8.68 -0.85
N SER A 57 -13.33 9.49 -0.33
CA SER A 57 -13.63 10.75 0.35
C SER A 57 -13.09 11.92 -0.44
N ASP A 58 -13.92 12.95 -0.63
CA ASP A 58 -13.49 14.21 -1.20
C ASP A 58 -12.91 15.10 -0.10
N CYS A 59 -11.62 15.41 -0.21
CA CYS A 59 -10.90 16.24 0.75
C CYS A 59 -10.72 17.65 0.17
N GLY A 60 -10.22 17.78 -1.06
CA GLY A 60 -9.87 19.09 -1.61
C GLY A 60 -8.53 19.61 -1.07
N LEU A 61 -7.54 18.72 -0.96
CA LEU A 61 -6.23 18.99 -0.38
C LEU A 61 -5.49 20.15 -1.07
N VAL A 62 -5.67 20.31 -2.38
CA VAL A 62 -5.04 21.40 -3.15
C VAL A 62 -5.82 22.72 -3.11
N ARG A 63 -6.91 22.81 -2.36
CA ARG A 63 -7.70 24.05 -2.26
C ARG A 63 -6.86 25.19 -1.69
N GLY A 64 -6.67 26.24 -2.48
CA GLY A 64 -5.87 27.40 -2.11
C GLY A 64 -4.37 27.24 -2.31
N LEU A 65 -3.89 26.08 -2.78
CA LEU A 65 -2.46 25.77 -2.94
C LEU A 65 -1.72 26.80 -3.81
N ALA A 66 -2.32 27.22 -4.93
CA ALA A 66 -1.72 28.22 -5.82
C ALA A 66 -1.49 29.59 -5.16
N LYS A 67 -2.29 29.94 -4.14
CA LYS A 67 -2.20 31.23 -3.43
C LYS A 67 -1.33 31.15 -2.19
N THR A 68 -1.39 30.04 -1.46
CA THR A 68 -0.78 29.89 -0.13
C THR A 68 0.52 29.08 -0.14
N GLY A 69 0.78 28.33 -1.22
CA GLY A 69 1.86 27.35 -1.29
C GLY A 69 1.70 26.17 -0.32
N LYS A 70 0.52 26.00 0.30
CA LYS A 70 0.25 24.99 1.33
C LYS A 70 -1.02 24.19 1.00
N LEU A 71 -1.04 22.92 1.41
CA LEU A 71 -2.25 22.10 1.38
C LEU A 71 -3.33 22.68 2.32
N ASN A 72 -4.58 22.43 1.97
CA ASN A 72 -5.74 22.81 2.75
C ASN A 72 -5.74 22.05 4.09
N LYS A 73 -5.78 22.79 5.21
CA LYS A 73 -5.75 22.21 6.57
C LYS A 73 -7.03 21.46 6.94
N LYS A 74 -8.14 21.71 6.24
CA LYS A 74 -9.43 21.08 6.54
C LYS A 74 -9.60 19.68 5.94
N GLY A 75 -8.61 19.20 5.19
CA GLY A 75 -8.85 18.20 4.15
C GLY A 75 -9.26 18.94 2.90
#